data_AF-A0A955CTM8-F1
#
_entry.id   AF-A0A955CTM8-F1
#
_cell.length_a   1.000
_cell.length_b   1.000
_cell.length_c   1.000
_cell.angle_alpha   90.00
_cell.angle_beta   90.00
_cell.angle_gamma   90.00
#
_symmetry.space_group_name_H-M   'P 1'
#
loop_
_entity.id
_entity.type
_entity.pdbx_description
1 polymer ?
#
loop_
_entity_poly.entity_id
_entity_poly.type
_entity_poly.pdbx_seq_one_letter_code
_entity_poly.pdbx_strand_id
1 'polypeptide(L)'
;MFLTVSGVIGLATASSAQQTYTFTGAVDDQWDNASNWDPPMIPFGDPNATVILPSGKSVYHGYFEPNTIHSLQMGEGSSIAKYGNSLEVTGPSLLTGSISNQGSFLSLTHPQNQLRGNLTTNAYFGLLSIASESTGTMGNLNITGSEGYTMIDVPSTTTANLNCNVYEGESTVTTSDVLGNLIVSGTSFSGSHTCAIATGDVSGNVIASATDSIHVSIHCKDIGGDLGIISSGYGCQPCGSSGASVLAHHVQGKASASSAESGVSYMNVKSCAELVNSDSFCTISEASHLNKYTVACSSYYSASNTMSGPGIVTVGECSVYAGDYTWGSTTSSATAEYIHVLDKLAVGASTYPGSPYSASAILSTKEIQLGPQAEIIITESVGISAGSFSTEQTNEFLWSFHGRLSAGSAFSTGSLEVAGTDYGVDGYYVQNFNIPKLLVKGTLRLVDNIDNGNRTFGTPETVYFPGISGQDGLQISDGATLELGTFNAYAFLNGTWTNLRDLVPAGNNCVQFGSGNICIDQVCYPDCDGNGVLSILDFSCFTNAYSSGDPYADCDGNSLFNVFDYICFGNAFAAGCP
;
A
#
# COMPACT_ATOMS: atom_id res chain seq x y z
N MET A 1 -13.54 54.65 39.86
CA MET A 1 -14.03 53.41 40.49
C MET A 1 -15.21 52.93 39.66
N PHE A 2 -14.96 52.13 38.63
CA PHE A 2 -15.99 51.47 37.84
C PHE A 2 -15.69 49.98 37.90
N LEU A 3 -16.59 49.23 38.50
CA LEU A 3 -16.50 47.78 38.68
C LEU A 3 -17.27 47.14 37.51
N THR A 4 -16.57 46.51 36.57
CA THR A 4 -17.18 45.68 35.53
C THR A 4 -17.26 44.24 36.01
N VAL A 5 -18.49 43.73 36.19
CA VAL A 5 -18.77 42.33 36.50
C VAL A 5 -19.09 41.60 35.19
N SER A 6 -18.17 40.75 34.73
CA SER A 6 -18.44 39.80 33.64
C SER A 6 -19.09 38.54 34.22
N GLY A 7 -20.39 38.36 33.99
CA GLY A 7 -21.10 37.11 34.28
C GLY A 7 -21.05 36.19 33.07
N VAL A 8 -20.40 35.03 33.21
CA VAL A 8 -20.46 33.94 32.23
C VAL A 8 -21.79 33.20 32.45
N ILE A 9 -22.70 33.29 31.48
CA ILE A 9 -23.92 32.47 31.44
C ILE A 9 -23.54 31.18 30.71
N GLY A 10 -23.39 30.08 31.45
CA GLY A 10 -23.29 28.75 30.85
C GLY A 10 -24.66 28.33 30.32
N LEU A 11 -24.82 28.27 28.99
CA LEU A 11 -25.93 27.54 28.38
C LEU A 11 -25.67 26.04 28.59
N ALA A 12 -26.39 25.42 29.52
CA ALA A 12 -26.52 23.98 29.55
C ALA A 12 -27.38 23.57 28.34
N THR A 13 -26.79 22.88 27.36
CA THR A 13 -27.54 22.20 26.31
C THR A 13 -28.36 21.10 26.96
N ALA A 14 -29.69 21.24 26.95
CA ALA A 14 -30.57 20.14 27.36
C ALA A 14 -30.32 18.96 26.41
N SER A 15 -29.88 17.82 26.95
CA SER A 15 -29.80 16.58 26.17
C SER A 15 -31.20 16.27 25.65
N SER A 16 -31.37 16.13 24.33
CA SER A 16 -32.61 15.65 23.75
C SER A 16 -32.99 14.32 24.39
N ALA A 17 -34.24 14.19 24.84
CA ALA A 17 -34.72 12.94 25.41
C ALA A 17 -34.63 11.81 24.37
N GLN A 18 -34.11 10.66 24.78
CA GLN A 18 -34.03 9.45 23.96
C GLN A 18 -35.45 9.05 23.53
N GLN A 19 -35.71 8.96 22.22
CA GLN A 19 -37.01 8.58 21.68
C GLN A 19 -37.02 7.09 21.34
N THR A 20 -38.13 6.41 21.62
CA THR A 20 -38.28 4.97 21.34
C THR A 20 -39.29 4.76 20.24
N TYR A 21 -38.92 3.99 19.22
CA TYR A 21 -39.74 3.66 18.06
C TYR A 21 -39.88 2.14 17.99
N THR A 22 -41.11 1.64 18.10
CA THR A 22 -41.41 0.21 18.01
C THR A 22 -41.98 -0.14 16.65
N PHE A 23 -41.36 -1.08 15.94
CA PHE A 23 -41.88 -1.54 14.66
C PHE A 23 -43.14 -2.40 14.87
N THR A 24 -44.26 -1.91 14.35
CA THR A 24 -45.55 -2.60 14.38
C THR A 24 -45.78 -3.42 13.12
N GLY A 25 -45.25 -2.97 11.98
CA GLY A 25 -45.56 -3.54 10.66
C GLY A 25 -47.05 -3.49 10.33
N ALA A 26 -47.72 -2.39 10.71
CA ALA A 26 -49.17 -2.28 10.64
C ALA A 26 -49.71 -2.22 9.19
N VAL A 27 -48.91 -1.74 8.24
CA VAL A 27 -49.30 -1.58 6.84
C VAL A 27 -48.54 -2.57 5.96
N ASP A 28 -47.23 -2.63 6.10
CA ASP A 28 -46.33 -3.49 5.35
C ASP A 28 -45.06 -3.77 6.18
N ASP A 29 -44.05 -4.39 5.56
CA ASP A 29 -42.76 -4.65 6.19
C ASP A 29 -41.74 -3.52 5.98
N GLN A 30 -42.10 -2.40 5.35
CA GLN A 30 -41.14 -1.39 4.95
C GLN A 30 -40.73 -0.47 6.12
N TRP A 31 -39.43 -0.25 6.29
CA TRP A 31 -38.88 0.61 7.34
C TRP A 31 -39.26 2.10 7.14
N ASP A 32 -39.37 2.56 5.89
CA ASP A 32 -39.62 3.96 5.52
C ASP A 32 -41.10 4.36 5.59
N ASN A 33 -41.99 3.45 5.99
CA ASN A 33 -43.40 3.76 6.19
C ASN A 33 -43.66 4.16 7.65
N ALA A 34 -43.91 5.45 7.91
CA ALA A 34 -44.18 5.98 9.25
C ALA A 34 -45.32 5.26 9.98
N SER A 35 -46.30 4.71 9.25
CA SER A 35 -47.43 3.98 9.84
C SER A 35 -47.04 2.62 10.42
N ASN A 36 -45.86 2.09 10.08
CA ASN A 36 -45.32 0.86 10.64
C ASN A 36 -44.59 1.08 11.97
N TRP A 37 -44.55 2.30 12.49
CA TRP A 37 -43.85 2.64 13.73
C TRP A 37 -44.84 3.12 14.80
N ASP A 38 -44.50 2.87 16.06
CA ASP A 38 -45.15 3.48 17.22
C ASP A 38 -44.09 4.22 18.07
N PRO A 39 -44.13 5.56 18.15
CA PRO A 39 -45.11 6.46 17.50
C PRO A 39 -44.99 6.44 15.96
N PRO A 40 -46.03 6.88 15.21
CA PRO A 40 -46.07 6.78 13.74
C PRO A 40 -45.15 7.79 13.05
N MET A 41 -43.85 7.56 13.20
CA MET A 41 -42.74 8.37 12.71
C MET A 41 -41.57 7.44 12.37
N ILE A 42 -40.90 7.73 11.27
CA ILE A 42 -39.76 6.94 10.81
C ILE A 42 -38.55 7.30 11.69
N PRO A 43 -37.81 6.33 12.27
CA PRO A 43 -36.68 6.61 13.15
C PRO A 43 -35.41 7.13 12.43
N PHE A 44 -35.51 7.63 11.19
CA PHE A 44 -34.37 8.06 10.39
C PHE A 44 -33.82 9.43 10.82
N GLY A 45 -32.49 9.54 10.87
CA GLY A 45 -31.78 10.80 11.14
C GLY A 45 -31.87 11.30 12.59
N ASP A 46 -32.48 10.53 13.49
CA ASP A 46 -32.49 10.82 14.93
C ASP A 46 -31.37 10.02 15.62
N PRO A 47 -30.22 10.65 15.94
CA PRO A 47 -29.11 9.98 16.61
C PRO A 47 -29.43 9.56 18.05
N ASN A 48 -30.64 9.87 18.55
CA ASN A 48 -31.15 9.45 19.86
C ASN A 48 -32.26 8.40 19.76
N ALA A 49 -32.53 7.86 18.57
CA ALA A 49 -33.58 6.85 18.37
C ALA A 49 -33.19 5.48 18.92
N THR A 50 -34.01 4.95 19.83
CA THR A 50 -34.05 3.54 20.20
C THR A 50 -35.07 2.82 19.32
N VAL A 51 -34.60 1.94 18.45
CA VAL A 51 -35.44 1.13 17.58
C VAL A 51 -35.70 -0.22 18.22
N ILE A 52 -36.97 -0.61 18.34
CA ILE A 52 -37.40 -1.91 18.86
C ILE A 52 -38.10 -2.67 17.75
N LEU A 53 -37.58 -3.84 17.38
CA LEU A 53 -38.20 -4.81 16.50
C LEU A 53 -38.72 -5.98 17.35
N PRO A 54 -40.04 -6.09 17.61
CA PRO A 54 -40.60 -7.15 18.45
C PRO A 54 -40.31 -8.56 17.90
N SER A 55 -40.42 -9.57 18.76
CA SER A 55 -40.22 -10.98 18.37
C SER A 55 -41.09 -11.38 17.19
N GLY A 56 -40.51 -12.11 16.23
CA GLY A 56 -41.18 -12.59 15.02
C GLY A 56 -41.52 -11.50 13.98
N LYS A 57 -41.09 -10.24 14.18
CA LYS A 57 -41.30 -9.17 13.19
C LYS A 57 -40.16 -9.11 12.19
N SER A 58 -40.50 -8.98 10.92
CA SER A 58 -39.56 -8.75 9.84
C SER A 58 -39.74 -7.33 9.32
N VAL A 59 -38.64 -6.61 9.13
CA VAL A 59 -38.63 -5.28 8.52
C VAL A 59 -37.66 -5.27 7.33
N TYR A 60 -38.10 -4.65 6.24
CA TYR A 60 -37.36 -4.41 5.02
C TYR A 60 -36.82 -2.97 5.04
N HIS A 61 -35.49 -2.82 5.06
CA HIS A 61 -34.80 -1.54 4.98
C HIS A 61 -34.29 -1.34 3.54
N GLY A 62 -34.96 -0.46 2.79
CA GLY A 62 -34.71 -0.20 1.37
C GLY A 62 -33.59 0.81 1.07
N TYR A 63 -33.47 1.20 -0.21
CA TYR A 63 -32.37 1.97 -0.83
C TYR A 63 -32.19 3.45 -0.39
N PHE A 64 -32.61 3.84 0.81
CA PHE A 64 -32.52 5.23 1.27
C PHE A 64 -31.19 5.53 1.95
N GLU A 65 -30.79 6.80 2.02
CA GLU A 65 -29.49 7.33 2.49
C GLU A 65 -28.90 6.62 3.74
N PRO A 66 -27.58 6.71 3.99
CA PRO A 66 -26.95 6.25 5.23
C PRO A 66 -27.76 6.69 6.46
N ASN A 67 -28.11 5.75 7.31
CA ASN A 67 -28.94 6.02 8.47
C ASN A 67 -28.18 5.73 9.76
N THR A 68 -28.23 6.66 10.71
CA THR A 68 -27.67 6.49 12.05
C THR A 68 -28.81 6.47 13.07
N ILE A 69 -28.85 5.45 13.91
CA ILE A 69 -29.75 5.36 15.09
C ILE A 69 -28.92 5.22 16.36
N HIS A 70 -29.53 5.48 17.52
CA HIS A 70 -28.87 5.28 18.81
C HIS A 70 -28.79 3.80 19.15
N SER A 71 -29.91 3.11 19.32
CA SER A 71 -29.89 1.70 19.73
C SER A 71 -30.84 0.84 18.93
N LEU A 72 -30.50 -0.44 18.78
CA LEU A 72 -31.33 -1.43 18.12
C LEU A 72 -31.62 -2.61 19.06
N GLN A 73 -32.90 -2.88 19.30
CA GLN A 73 -33.35 -4.04 20.06
C GLN A 73 -34.18 -4.95 19.15
N MET A 74 -33.73 -6.18 18.96
CA MET A 74 -34.42 -7.18 18.14
C MET A 74 -34.89 -8.34 19.01
N GLY A 75 -36.18 -8.66 18.98
CA GLY A 75 -36.76 -9.83 19.63
C GLY A 75 -36.43 -11.14 18.92
N GLU A 76 -36.76 -12.27 19.55
CA GLU A 76 -36.48 -13.60 19.00
C GLU A 76 -37.23 -13.83 17.68
N GLY A 77 -36.54 -14.40 16.69
CA GLY A 77 -37.11 -14.65 15.36
C GLY A 77 -37.46 -13.38 14.56
N SER A 78 -37.09 -12.19 15.04
CA SER A 78 -37.20 -10.97 14.25
C SER A 78 -36.12 -10.91 13.19
N SER A 79 -36.38 -10.19 12.09
CA SER A 79 -35.41 -10.04 11.01
C SER A 79 -35.38 -8.67 10.38
N ILE A 80 -34.19 -8.21 10.02
CA ILE A 80 -33.99 -7.04 9.17
C ILE A 80 -33.49 -7.56 7.83
N ALA A 81 -34.28 -7.39 6.78
CA ALA A 81 -33.88 -7.61 5.39
C ALA A 81 -33.42 -6.28 4.82
N LYS A 82 -32.21 -6.20 4.28
CA LYS A 82 -31.64 -4.91 3.87
C LYS A 82 -31.05 -4.96 2.48
N TYR A 83 -31.35 -3.93 1.67
CA TYR A 83 -30.85 -3.75 0.31
C TYR A 83 -30.30 -2.33 0.14
N GLY A 84 -28.99 -2.17 -0.07
CA GLY A 84 -28.37 -0.87 -0.37
C GLY A 84 -27.54 -0.24 0.76
N ASN A 85 -27.88 0.98 1.20
CA ASN A 85 -27.01 1.87 1.97
C ASN A 85 -26.69 1.40 3.42
N SER A 86 -25.86 2.13 4.17
CA SER A 86 -25.44 1.78 5.53
C SER A 86 -26.49 2.04 6.62
N LEU A 87 -26.50 1.21 7.67
CA LEU A 87 -27.22 1.43 8.93
C LEU A 87 -26.16 1.41 10.04
N GLU A 88 -25.98 2.53 10.70
CA GLU A 88 -25.07 2.70 11.82
C GLU A 88 -25.85 2.79 13.13
N VAL A 89 -25.44 2.03 14.14
CA VAL A 89 -26.05 2.00 15.46
C VAL A 89 -25.00 2.42 16.49
N THR A 90 -25.16 3.62 17.04
CA THR A 90 -24.12 4.33 17.80
C THR A 90 -24.13 4.09 19.30
N GLY A 91 -25.19 3.48 19.80
CA GLY A 91 -25.53 3.20 21.18
C GLY A 91 -25.76 1.71 21.44
N PRO A 92 -26.04 1.33 22.70
CA PRO A 92 -26.09 -0.07 23.13
C PRO A 92 -27.25 -0.83 22.47
N SER A 93 -26.94 -1.95 21.82
CA SER A 93 -27.92 -2.77 21.11
C SER A 93 -28.08 -4.17 21.71
N LEU A 94 -29.27 -4.75 21.61
CA LEU A 94 -29.57 -6.12 22.01
C LEU A 94 -30.22 -6.85 20.83
N LEU A 95 -29.49 -7.74 20.17
CA LEU A 95 -30.01 -8.48 19.02
C LEU A 95 -30.30 -9.92 19.42
N THR A 96 -31.56 -10.32 19.40
CA THR A 96 -31.99 -11.70 19.72
C THR A 96 -32.57 -12.50 18.53
N GLY A 97 -32.46 -11.95 17.30
CA GLY A 97 -33.05 -12.49 16.06
C GLY A 97 -32.03 -12.72 14.93
N SER A 98 -32.52 -12.77 13.68
CA SER A 98 -31.71 -13.07 12.49
C SER A 98 -31.65 -11.88 11.54
N ILE A 99 -30.45 -11.38 11.21
CA ILE A 99 -30.30 -10.22 10.29
C ILE A 99 -29.86 -10.71 8.92
N SER A 100 -30.75 -10.63 7.93
CA SER A 100 -30.44 -10.97 6.54
C SER A 100 -30.00 -9.72 5.78
N ASN A 101 -28.71 -9.48 5.73
CA ASN A 101 -28.14 -8.35 5.00
C ASN A 101 -27.86 -8.73 3.54
N GLN A 102 -28.58 -8.16 2.56
CA GLN A 102 -28.35 -8.37 1.12
C GLN A 102 -27.75 -7.11 0.47
N GLY A 103 -26.42 -6.98 0.47
CA GLY A 103 -25.78 -5.89 -0.28
C GLY A 103 -25.59 -4.58 0.49
N SER A 104 -25.48 -4.60 1.82
CA SER A 104 -25.43 -3.37 2.64
C SER A 104 -24.47 -3.41 3.83
N PHE A 105 -24.26 -2.27 4.49
CA PHE A 105 -23.36 -2.15 5.66
C PHE A 105 -24.16 -2.00 6.96
N LEU A 106 -24.02 -2.90 7.93
CA LEU A 106 -24.52 -2.73 9.30
C LEU A 106 -23.33 -2.51 10.23
N SER A 107 -23.27 -1.35 10.91
CA SER A 107 -22.24 -1.10 11.92
C SER A 107 -22.86 -0.86 13.27
N LEU A 108 -22.37 -1.59 14.27
CA LEU A 108 -22.76 -1.48 15.67
C LEU A 108 -21.56 -0.90 16.43
N THR A 109 -21.48 0.43 16.56
CA THR A 109 -20.26 1.12 17.01
C THR A 109 -20.11 1.22 18.55
N HIS A 110 -21.12 0.80 19.31
CA HIS A 110 -21.11 0.92 20.77
C HIS A 110 -20.47 -0.28 21.53
N PRO A 111 -19.70 -0.06 22.61
CA PRO A 111 -19.05 -1.11 23.41
C PRO A 111 -19.99 -1.98 24.27
N GLN A 112 -21.31 -1.82 24.18
CA GLN A 112 -22.27 -2.56 25.01
C GLN A 112 -23.31 -3.32 24.18
N ASN A 113 -22.95 -3.67 22.94
CA ASN A 113 -23.80 -4.51 22.11
C ASN A 113 -23.84 -5.94 22.65
N GLN A 114 -25.04 -6.53 22.69
CA GLN A 114 -25.27 -7.92 23.05
C GLN A 114 -25.92 -8.66 21.88
N LEU A 115 -25.30 -9.75 21.43
CA LEU A 115 -25.82 -10.62 20.38
C LEU A 115 -26.22 -11.96 20.99
N ARG A 116 -27.52 -12.29 21.00
CA ARG A 116 -28.04 -13.58 21.43
C ARG A 116 -28.76 -14.24 20.25
N GLY A 117 -28.62 -15.55 20.06
CA GLY A 117 -29.30 -16.25 18.97
C GLY A 117 -28.52 -16.30 17.64
N ASN A 118 -29.22 -16.71 16.57
CA ASN A 118 -28.62 -16.99 15.26
C ASN A 118 -28.68 -15.77 14.34
N LEU A 119 -27.53 -15.13 14.14
CA LEU A 119 -27.35 -14.08 13.15
C LEU A 119 -27.01 -14.70 11.80
N THR A 120 -27.89 -14.53 10.80
CA THR A 120 -27.82 -15.19 9.48
C THR A 120 -27.73 -14.16 8.36
N THR A 121 -26.52 -13.87 7.88
CA THR A 121 -26.28 -12.84 6.85
C THR A 121 -26.22 -13.44 5.45
N ASN A 122 -27.32 -13.37 4.69
CA ASN A 122 -27.36 -13.75 3.27
C ASN A 122 -26.87 -12.60 2.38
N ALA A 123 -25.58 -12.26 2.43
CA ALA A 123 -25.04 -11.13 1.68
C ALA A 123 -24.61 -11.53 0.27
N TYR A 124 -24.98 -10.70 -0.72
CA TYR A 124 -24.35 -10.64 -2.04
C TYR A 124 -23.09 -9.73 -2.03
N PHE A 125 -23.02 -8.74 -1.13
CA PHE A 125 -21.87 -7.88 -0.79
C PHE A 125 -22.21 -7.11 0.50
N GLY A 126 -21.83 -7.57 1.69
CA GLY A 126 -22.31 -6.95 2.93
C GLY A 126 -21.27 -6.93 4.03
N LEU A 127 -21.17 -5.82 4.76
CA LEU A 127 -20.24 -5.70 5.87
C LEU A 127 -21.00 -5.59 7.19
N LEU A 128 -20.58 -6.38 8.17
CA LEU A 128 -21.06 -6.30 9.54
C LEU A 128 -19.89 -5.86 10.42
N SER A 129 -19.89 -4.60 10.86
CA SER A 129 -18.86 -4.10 11.78
C SER A 129 -19.43 -4.07 13.20
N ILE A 130 -18.75 -4.68 14.16
CA ILE A 130 -19.11 -4.61 15.58
C ILE A 130 -17.93 -3.98 16.31
N ALA A 131 -18.15 -2.90 17.05
CA ALA A 131 -17.08 -2.17 17.72
C ALA A 131 -16.31 -3.04 18.72
N SER A 132 -14.99 -2.96 18.63
CA SER A 132 -13.95 -3.76 19.30
C SER A 132 -13.99 -3.84 20.83
N GLU A 133 -14.89 -3.09 21.48
CA GLU A 133 -15.05 -3.04 22.94
C GLU A 133 -16.37 -3.67 23.42
N SER A 134 -17.13 -4.36 22.55
CA SER A 134 -18.41 -4.97 22.94
C SER A 134 -18.26 -6.11 23.97
N THR A 135 -18.88 -6.00 25.14
CA THR A 135 -18.69 -6.90 26.30
C THR A 135 -19.77 -8.00 26.46
N GLY A 136 -20.48 -8.38 25.39
CA GLY A 136 -21.61 -9.32 25.45
C GLY A 136 -21.25 -10.78 25.16
N THR A 137 -21.91 -11.73 25.84
CA THR A 137 -21.88 -13.16 25.48
C THR A 137 -22.51 -13.36 24.09
N MET A 138 -21.73 -13.77 23.09
CA MET A 138 -22.29 -14.12 21.78
C MET A 138 -22.91 -15.51 21.82
N GLY A 139 -24.12 -15.63 21.25
CA GLY A 139 -24.69 -16.93 20.88
C GLY A 139 -23.94 -17.58 19.70
N ASN A 140 -24.56 -18.58 19.06
CA ASN A 140 -24.02 -19.14 17.82
C ASN A 140 -24.19 -18.12 16.68
N LEU A 141 -23.10 -17.62 16.12
CA LEU A 141 -23.12 -16.80 14.91
C LEU A 141 -23.08 -17.75 13.70
N ASN A 142 -24.17 -17.81 12.92
CA ASN A 142 -24.29 -18.69 11.75
C ASN A 142 -24.32 -17.86 10.47
N ILE A 143 -23.16 -17.62 9.87
CA ILE A 143 -23.06 -16.85 8.63
C ILE A 143 -23.38 -17.78 7.45
N THR A 144 -24.42 -17.45 6.67
CA THR A 144 -24.77 -18.16 5.44
C THR A 144 -24.80 -17.20 4.27
N GLY A 145 -23.78 -17.20 3.40
CA GLY A 145 -23.71 -16.33 2.22
C GLY A 145 -23.75 -17.14 0.92
N SER A 146 -24.40 -16.60 -0.11
CA SER A 146 -24.50 -17.24 -1.44
C SER A 146 -23.62 -16.61 -2.51
N GLU A 147 -22.90 -15.50 -2.25
CA GLU A 147 -21.85 -14.93 -3.11
C GLU A 147 -21.33 -13.62 -2.44
N GLY A 148 -20.01 -13.40 -2.32
CA GLY A 148 -19.44 -12.08 -1.96
C GLY A 148 -18.76 -11.92 -0.57
N TYR A 149 -18.02 -10.81 -0.42
CA TYR A 149 -17.20 -10.52 0.76
C TYR A 149 -18.07 -10.14 1.97
N THR A 150 -18.04 -10.97 3.01
CA THR A 150 -18.55 -10.61 4.34
C THR A 150 -17.36 -10.35 5.25
N MET A 151 -17.14 -9.08 5.64
CA MET A 151 -16.20 -8.73 6.71
C MET A 151 -16.95 -8.60 8.03
N ILE A 152 -16.46 -9.32 9.04
CA ILE A 152 -16.96 -9.26 10.41
C ILE A 152 -15.81 -8.84 11.29
N ASP A 153 -15.90 -7.66 11.91
CA ASP A 153 -14.97 -7.23 12.96
C ASP A 153 -15.55 -7.65 14.32
N VAL A 154 -14.86 -8.56 15.03
CA VAL A 154 -15.32 -9.07 16.34
C VAL A 154 -14.42 -8.53 17.47
N PRO A 155 -15.00 -8.09 18.60
CA PRO A 155 -14.27 -7.52 19.75
C PRO A 155 -13.43 -8.48 20.59
N SER A 156 -12.38 -7.92 21.19
CA SER A 156 -11.33 -8.58 21.98
C SER A 156 -11.77 -9.38 23.21
N THR A 157 -13.03 -9.23 23.63
CA THR A 157 -13.55 -9.78 24.91
C THR A 157 -14.66 -10.81 24.74
N THR A 158 -14.87 -11.29 23.51
CA THR A 158 -16.07 -12.04 23.16
C THR A 158 -15.84 -13.56 23.17
N THR A 159 -16.65 -14.30 23.94
CA THR A 159 -16.77 -15.76 23.78
C THR A 159 -17.83 -16.07 22.74
N ALA A 160 -17.45 -16.70 21.63
CA ALA A 160 -18.36 -16.96 20.51
C ALA A 160 -18.09 -18.31 19.83
N ASN A 161 -19.16 -19.03 19.48
CA ASN A 161 -19.09 -20.11 18.49
C ASN A 161 -19.44 -19.53 17.11
N LEU A 162 -18.49 -19.56 16.19
CA LEU A 162 -18.60 -18.97 14.86
C LEU A 162 -18.75 -20.06 13.79
N ASN A 163 -19.97 -20.36 13.37
CA ASN A 163 -20.19 -21.27 12.25
C ASN A 163 -20.29 -20.47 10.94
N CYS A 164 -19.38 -20.73 10.01
CA CYS A 164 -19.35 -20.09 8.69
C CYS A 164 -19.74 -21.11 7.62
N ASN A 165 -20.99 -21.06 7.15
CA ASN A 165 -21.48 -21.89 6.05
C ASN A 165 -21.51 -21.05 4.77
N VAL A 166 -20.46 -21.14 3.95
CA VAL A 166 -20.38 -20.40 2.68
C VAL A 166 -20.88 -21.30 1.56
N TYR A 167 -21.95 -20.90 0.87
CA TYR A 167 -22.52 -21.68 -0.23
C TYR A 167 -21.77 -21.44 -1.54
N GLU A 168 -21.42 -20.19 -1.89
CA GLU A 168 -20.56 -19.80 -3.03
C GLU A 168 -19.82 -18.46 -2.72
N GLY A 169 -18.57 -18.26 -3.19
CA GLY A 169 -17.78 -17.01 -3.04
C GLY A 169 -16.67 -16.97 -1.96
N GLU A 170 -15.89 -15.87 -1.90
CA GLU A 170 -14.87 -15.64 -0.87
C GLU A 170 -15.48 -14.95 0.37
N SER A 171 -15.21 -15.45 1.57
CA SER A 171 -15.63 -14.82 2.83
C SER A 171 -14.41 -14.55 3.72
N THR A 172 -14.36 -13.38 4.36
CA THR A 172 -13.23 -12.99 5.20
C THR A 172 -13.71 -12.55 6.57
N VAL A 173 -13.51 -13.37 7.60
CA VAL A 173 -13.83 -13.00 8.98
C VAL A 173 -12.58 -12.37 9.61
N THR A 174 -12.69 -11.22 10.26
CA THR A 174 -11.55 -10.56 10.92
C THR A 174 -11.87 -10.32 12.39
N THR A 175 -11.37 -11.11 13.31
CA THR A 175 -11.61 -10.89 14.75
C THR A 175 -10.44 -10.17 15.39
N SER A 176 -10.66 -9.20 16.28
CA SER A 176 -9.63 -8.73 17.22
C SER A 176 -9.76 -9.55 18.53
N ASP A 177 -8.65 -10.09 19.06
CA ASP A 177 -8.49 -10.98 20.24
C ASP A 177 -9.69 -11.86 20.70
N VAL A 178 -9.58 -13.18 20.71
CA VAL A 178 -10.71 -14.05 21.11
C VAL A 178 -10.54 -14.57 22.54
N LEU A 179 -11.42 -14.14 23.47
CA LEU A 179 -11.52 -14.75 24.79
C LEU A 179 -12.43 -16.00 24.76
N GLY A 180 -11.85 -17.15 24.40
CA GLY A 180 -12.54 -18.44 24.40
C GLY A 180 -12.13 -19.36 23.26
N ASN A 181 -12.95 -20.38 23.00
CA ASN A 181 -12.73 -21.29 21.88
C ASN A 181 -13.25 -20.66 20.58
N LEU A 182 -12.44 -20.71 19.52
CA LEU A 182 -12.84 -20.39 18.16
C LEU A 182 -13.04 -21.70 17.39
N ILE A 183 -14.30 -22.05 17.11
CA ILE A 183 -14.63 -23.20 16.26
C ILE A 183 -15.06 -22.63 14.92
N VAL A 184 -14.40 -23.04 13.85
CA VAL A 184 -14.71 -22.71 12.47
C VAL A 184 -15.06 -24.02 11.78
N SER A 185 -16.31 -24.17 11.38
CA SER A 185 -16.75 -25.29 10.56
C SER A 185 -17.27 -24.76 9.23
N GLY A 186 -16.77 -25.33 8.14
CA GLY A 186 -17.21 -25.03 6.78
C GLY A 186 -17.67 -26.29 6.06
N THR A 187 -18.87 -26.23 5.48
CA THR A 187 -19.35 -27.19 4.48
C THR A 187 -19.52 -26.44 3.18
N SER A 188 -18.86 -26.89 2.11
CA SER A 188 -19.06 -26.30 0.78
C SER A 188 -19.96 -27.24 -0.04
N PHE A 189 -20.62 -26.70 -1.04
CA PHE A 189 -21.23 -27.50 -2.10
C PHE A 189 -20.67 -26.99 -3.43
N SER A 190 -19.48 -27.46 -3.80
CA SER A 190 -18.77 -27.23 -5.09
C SER A 190 -18.10 -25.87 -5.32
N GLY A 191 -16.80 -25.85 -5.63
CA GLY A 191 -16.00 -24.66 -6.00
C GLY A 191 -14.76 -24.42 -5.12
N SER A 192 -13.77 -23.67 -5.61
CA SER A 192 -12.60 -23.24 -4.82
C SER A 192 -12.95 -22.01 -3.98
N HIS A 193 -12.98 -22.16 -2.66
CA HIS A 193 -13.45 -21.10 -1.76
C HIS A 193 -12.45 -20.82 -0.64
N THR A 194 -12.20 -19.53 -0.38
CA THR A 194 -11.33 -19.09 0.71
C THR A 194 -12.18 -18.55 1.85
N CYS A 195 -12.05 -19.14 3.04
CA CYS A 195 -12.51 -18.55 4.28
C CYS A 195 -11.27 -17.99 4.99
N ALA A 196 -10.96 -16.72 4.76
CA ALA A 196 -9.82 -16.07 5.40
C ALA A 196 -10.23 -15.59 6.79
N ILE A 197 -9.47 -15.95 7.82
CA ILE A 197 -9.74 -15.59 9.21
C ILE A 197 -8.54 -14.84 9.78
N ALA A 198 -8.62 -13.52 9.90
CA ALA A 198 -7.58 -12.74 10.57
C ALA A 198 -7.95 -12.60 12.05
N THR A 199 -7.07 -13.01 12.97
CA THR A 199 -7.35 -12.95 14.41
C THR A 199 -6.24 -12.27 15.24
N GLY A 200 -6.60 -11.69 16.39
CA GLY A 200 -5.67 -11.28 17.44
C GLY A 200 -5.24 -12.42 18.37
N ASP A 201 -4.97 -12.12 19.64
CA ASP A 201 -4.64 -13.10 20.69
C ASP A 201 -5.87 -13.95 21.06
N VAL A 202 -5.80 -15.28 20.95
CA VAL A 202 -6.86 -16.23 21.31
C VAL A 202 -6.52 -16.90 22.64
N SER A 203 -7.36 -16.80 23.67
CA SER A 203 -7.08 -17.44 24.97
C SER A 203 -7.53 -18.90 25.10
N GLY A 204 -8.36 -19.40 24.19
CA GLY A 204 -8.87 -20.79 24.18
C GLY A 204 -8.44 -21.62 22.97
N ASN A 205 -9.19 -22.69 22.67
CA ASN A 205 -8.86 -23.63 21.58
C ASN A 205 -9.29 -23.08 20.22
N VAL A 206 -8.50 -23.32 19.19
CA VAL A 206 -8.87 -23.02 17.79
C VAL A 206 -9.10 -24.34 17.06
N ILE A 207 -10.32 -24.57 16.56
CA ILE A 207 -10.67 -25.78 15.80
C ILE A 207 -11.18 -25.35 14.42
N ALA A 208 -10.44 -25.67 13.37
CA ALA A 208 -10.88 -25.49 11.99
C ALA A 208 -11.23 -26.84 11.37
N SER A 209 -12.44 -26.96 10.83
CA SER A 209 -12.90 -28.14 10.09
C SER A 209 -13.44 -27.76 8.71
N ALA A 210 -12.95 -28.45 7.69
CA ALA A 210 -13.37 -28.29 6.31
C ALA A 210 -13.66 -29.65 5.68
N THR A 211 -14.79 -29.75 4.98
CA THR A 211 -15.22 -30.97 4.29
C THR A 211 -14.88 -30.99 2.79
N ASP A 212 -14.37 -29.89 2.22
CA ASP A 212 -14.01 -29.72 0.79
C ASP A 212 -12.80 -28.77 0.58
N SER A 213 -12.53 -28.31 -0.66
CA SER A 213 -11.49 -27.35 -1.11
C SER A 213 -11.62 -25.95 -0.50
N ILE A 214 -11.63 -25.87 0.83
CA ILE A 214 -11.68 -24.64 1.60
C ILE A 214 -10.26 -24.26 2.00
N HIS A 215 -9.82 -23.08 1.57
CA HIS A 215 -8.63 -22.45 2.11
C HIS A 215 -8.99 -21.71 3.40
N VAL A 216 -8.63 -22.29 4.54
CA VAL A 216 -8.70 -21.60 5.83
C VAL A 216 -7.33 -21.00 6.10
N SER A 217 -7.27 -19.67 6.19
CA SER A 217 -6.04 -18.95 6.58
C SER A 217 -6.27 -18.32 7.94
N ILE A 218 -5.57 -18.79 8.98
CA ILE A 218 -5.67 -18.26 10.34
C ILE A 218 -4.39 -17.50 10.65
N HIS A 219 -4.51 -16.22 10.98
CA HIS A 219 -3.43 -15.42 11.54
C HIS A 219 -3.72 -15.19 13.02
N CYS A 220 -2.93 -15.74 13.95
CA CYS A 220 -3.03 -15.46 15.39
C CYS A 220 -1.69 -14.96 15.91
N LYS A 221 -1.70 -14.01 16.85
CA LYS A 221 -0.50 -13.63 17.58
C LYS A 221 -0.23 -14.68 18.68
N ASP A 222 -1.06 -14.79 19.71
CA ASP A 222 -0.95 -15.86 20.72
C ASP A 222 -2.17 -16.81 20.76
N ILE A 223 -1.98 -18.10 21.02
CA ILE A 223 -3.04 -19.11 21.27
C ILE A 223 -2.82 -19.74 22.66
N GLY A 224 -3.72 -19.51 23.59
CA GLY A 224 -3.68 -20.03 24.98
C GLY A 224 -4.11 -21.50 25.12
N GLY A 225 -4.85 -22.04 24.15
CA GLY A 225 -5.36 -23.42 24.15
C GLY A 225 -4.73 -24.34 23.09
N ASP A 226 -5.37 -25.48 22.85
CA ASP A 226 -5.00 -26.44 21.80
C ASP A 226 -5.41 -25.91 20.40
N LEU A 227 -4.60 -26.20 19.39
CA LEU A 227 -4.86 -25.91 17.97
C LEU A 227 -5.15 -27.22 17.23
N GLY A 228 -6.35 -27.35 16.67
CA GLY A 228 -6.79 -28.52 15.92
C GLY A 228 -7.22 -28.18 14.50
N ILE A 229 -6.59 -28.80 13.49
CA ILE A 229 -7.01 -28.72 12.09
C ILE A 229 -7.51 -30.10 11.65
N ILE A 230 -8.78 -30.18 11.27
CA ILE A 230 -9.40 -31.42 10.80
C ILE A 230 -9.86 -31.21 9.35
N SER A 231 -9.18 -31.83 8.40
CA SER A 231 -9.62 -31.86 7.00
C SER A 231 -10.18 -33.25 6.68
N SER A 232 -11.48 -33.31 6.37
CA SER A 232 -12.15 -34.54 5.96
C SER A 232 -12.76 -34.35 4.58
N GLY A 233 -11.92 -34.33 3.54
CA GLY A 233 -12.39 -34.33 2.15
C GLY A 233 -12.70 -35.75 1.68
N TYR A 234 -13.92 -36.00 1.21
CA TYR A 234 -14.29 -37.20 0.47
C TYR A 234 -14.28 -36.87 -1.03
N GLY A 235 -13.38 -37.56 -1.77
CA GLY A 235 -13.27 -37.66 -3.23
C GLY A 235 -14.10 -36.72 -4.13
N CYS A 236 -13.45 -35.68 -4.66
CA CYS A 236 -13.91 -34.98 -5.87
C CYS A 236 -12.72 -34.79 -6.84
N GLN A 237 -12.63 -35.63 -7.88
CA GLN A 237 -11.80 -35.38 -9.07
C GLN A 237 -12.69 -34.70 -10.15
N PRO A 238 -12.35 -33.56 -10.76
CA PRO A 238 -11.08 -32.83 -10.79
C PRO A 238 -11.23 -31.41 -10.21
N CYS A 239 -11.06 -31.22 -8.90
CA CYS A 239 -10.98 -29.89 -8.29
C CYS A 239 -9.60 -29.74 -7.63
N GLY A 240 -9.04 -28.52 -7.69
CA GLY A 240 -7.69 -28.20 -7.20
C GLY A 240 -7.45 -28.53 -5.72
N SER A 241 -6.17 -28.55 -5.35
CA SER A 241 -5.64 -28.86 -4.01
C SER A 241 -6.43 -28.20 -2.88
N SER A 242 -6.98 -29.00 -1.97
CA SER A 242 -7.49 -28.55 -0.67
C SER A 242 -6.32 -28.31 0.28
N GLY A 243 -6.14 -27.08 0.77
CA GLY A 243 -5.07 -26.72 1.72
C GLY A 243 -5.60 -25.85 2.87
N ALA A 244 -5.30 -26.23 4.10
CA ALA A 244 -5.48 -25.37 5.27
C ALA A 244 -4.11 -24.81 5.68
N SER A 245 -4.02 -23.51 5.91
CA SER A 245 -2.78 -22.83 6.35
C SER A 245 -3.02 -22.08 7.65
N VAL A 246 -2.21 -22.33 8.66
CA VAL A 246 -2.28 -21.61 9.95
C VAL A 246 -0.95 -20.94 10.21
N LEU A 247 -0.97 -19.64 10.47
CA LEU A 247 0.15 -18.84 10.93
C LEU A 247 -0.13 -18.38 12.36
N ALA A 248 0.53 -19.00 13.34
CA ALA A 248 0.45 -18.63 14.76
C ALA A 248 1.86 -18.31 15.29
N HIS A 249 2.02 -17.22 16.07
CA HIS A 249 3.32 -16.85 16.64
C HIS A 249 3.63 -17.60 17.95
N HIS A 250 2.62 -17.88 18.78
CA HIS A 250 2.77 -18.66 20.03
C HIS A 250 1.56 -19.58 20.26
N VAL A 251 1.78 -20.86 20.61
CA VAL A 251 0.72 -21.82 20.97
C VAL A 251 1.08 -22.47 22.30
N GLN A 252 0.29 -22.24 23.34
CA GLN A 252 0.52 -22.79 24.69
C GLN A 252 0.00 -24.23 24.84
N GLY A 253 -0.99 -24.65 24.04
CA GLY A 253 -1.52 -26.01 23.99
C GLY A 253 -0.90 -26.92 22.91
N LYS A 254 -1.49 -28.08 22.67
CA LYS A 254 -1.07 -29.03 21.63
C LYS A 254 -1.57 -28.57 20.26
N ALA A 255 -0.67 -28.56 19.28
CA ALA A 255 -1.04 -28.45 17.87
C ALA A 255 -1.23 -29.86 17.27
N SER A 256 -2.35 -30.08 16.59
CA SER A 256 -2.62 -31.32 15.85
C SER A 256 -3.27 -31.02 14.50
N ALA A 257 -2.81 -31.71 13.45
CA ALA A 257 -3.55 -31.78 12.20
C ALA A 257 -3.78 -33.23 11.81
N SER A 258 -4.97 -33.50 11.28
CA SER A 258 -5.31 -34.78 10.68
C SER A 258 -5.91 -34.53 9.31
N SER A 259 -5.34 -35.18 8.29
CA SER A 259 -5.91 -35.27 6.94
C SER A 259 -6.28 -36.73 6.68
N ALA A 260 -7.44 -36.95 6.06
CA ALA A 260 -7.93 -38.30 5.80
C ALA A 260 -7.33 -38.97 4.55
N GLU A 261 -6.73 -38.24 3.59
CA GLU A 261 -6.20 -38.81 2.34
C GLU A 261 -4.99 -38.04 1.75
N SER A 262 -4.37 -38.62 0.71
CA SER A 262 -3.08 -38.31 0.06
C SER A 262 -3.00 -36.98 -0.71
N GLY A 263 -3.61 -35.91 -0.20
CA GLY A 263 -3.40 -34.53 -0.63
C GLY A 263 -2.40 -33.82 0.28
N VAL A 264 -1.48 -33.04 -0.29
CA VAL A 264 -0.45 -32.29 0.45
C VAL A 264 -1.12 -31.25 1.35
N SER A 265 -1.14 -31.50 2.66
CA SER A 265 -1.47 -30.49 3.66
C SER A 265 -0.20 -29.70 4.01
N TYR A 266 -0.18 -28.41 3.73
CA TYR A 266 0.92 -27.53 4.16
C TYR A 266 0.64 -27.01 5.57
N MET A 267 1.26 -27.63 6.58
CA MET A 267 1.31 -27.05 7.92
C MET A 267 2.61 -26.23 8.04
N ASN A 268 2.48 -24.90 8.12
CA ASN A 268 3.63 -24.00 8.30
C ASN A 268 3.63 -23.48 9.75
N VAL A 269 4.05 -24.31 10.72
CA VAL A 269 4.24 -23.87 12.11
C VAL A 269 5.62 -23.24 12.23
N LYS A 270 5.70 -21.92 12.30
CA LYS A 270 6.93 -21.25 12.76
C LYS A 270 6.97 -21.30 14.29
N SER A 271 7.57 -22.35 14.85
CA SER A 271 8.04 -22.32 16.23
C SER A 271 9.42 -21.65 16.29
N CYS A 272 9.50 -20.43 16.82
CA CYS A 272 10.78 -19.84 17.23
C CYS A 272 10.69 -19.50 18.72
N ALA A 273 10.89 -20.49 19.59
CA ALA A 273 11.36 -20.27 20.94
C ALA A 273 12.11 -21.52 21.43
N GLU A 274 13.26 -21.27 22.06
CA GLU A 274 14.17 -22.22 22.73
C GLU A 274 15.21 -22.95 21.86
N LEU A 275 16.24 -22.21 21.43
CA LEU A 275 17.65 -22.48 21.78
C LEU A 275 18.55 -21.28 21.38
N VAL A 276 18.86 -20.46 22.39
CA VAL A 276 20.17 -19.86 22.70
C VAL A 276 20.97 -19.12 21.61
N ASN A 277 21.20 -17.83 21.92
CA ASN A 277 22.31 -16.93 21.59
C ASN A 277 22.34 -16.15 20.27
N SER A 278 22.67 -14.87 20.47
CA SER A 278 23.08 -13.82 19.54
C SER A 278 23.82 -14.30 18.29
N ASP A 279 23.54 -13.63 17.17
CA ASP A 279 24.16 -13.75 15.85
C ASP A 279 23.63 -14.89 14.97
N SER A 280 22.47 -14.69 14.33
CA SER A 280 22.08 -15.50 13.17
C SER A 280 21.22 -14.69 12.20
N PHE A 281 21.74 -14.53 10.98
CA PHE A 281 21.09 -13.89 9.83
C PHE A 281 20.03 -14.83 9.24
N CYS A 282 18.89 -14.30 8.80
CA CYS A 282 18.00 -15.03 7.89
C CYS A 282 18.59 -14.90 6.48
N THR A 283 19.44 -15.84 6.09
CA THR A 283 19.99 -15.91 4.72
C THR A 283 19.07 -16.79 3.88
N ILE A 284 18.43 -16.23 2.85
CA ILE A 284 17.86 -17.03 1.76
C ILE A 284 19.05 -17.39 0.87
N SER A 285 19.76 -18.47 1.18
CA SER A 285 20.85 -18.98 0.34
C SER A 285 20.30 -20.04 -0.63
N GLU A 286 20.55 -19.82 -1.92
CA GLU A 286 20.35 -20.71 -3.07
C GLU A 286 18.90 -20.86 -3.59
N ALA A 287 18.57 -20.06 -4.60
CA ALA A 287 17.50 -20.34 -5.56
C ALA A 287 18.03 -20.11 -6.99
N SER A 288 18.96 -20.96 -7.44
CA SER A 288 19.61 -20.85 -8.76
C SER A 288 18.71 -21.27 -9.94
N HIS A 289 17.47 -21.71 -9.70
CA HIS A 289 16.57 -22.16 -10.76
C HIS A 289 15.12 -21.88 -10.36
N LEU A 290 14.56 -20.70 -10.67
CA LEU A 290 13.11 -20.41 -10.82
C LEU A 290 12.87 -18.92 -11.15
N ASN A 291 12.12 -18.63 -12.22
CA ASN A 291 12.08 -17.33 -12.91
C ASN A 291 10.97 -16.35 -12.47
N LYS A 292 10.35 -16.50 -11.28
CA LYS A 292 9.32 -15.54 -10.82
C LYS A 292 9.10 -15.66 -9.31
N TYR A 293 9.34 -14.57 -8.57
CA TYR A 293 8.97 -14.43 -7.16
C TYR A 293 8.20 -13.13 -6.96
N THR A 294 7.08 -13.18 -6.25
CA THR A 294 6.49 -12.00 -5.60
C THR A 294 7.03 -11.99 -4.17
N VAL A 295 8.01 -11.12 -3.88
CA VAL A 295 8.56 -10.99 -2.53
C VAL A 295 7.87 -9.82 -1.84
N ALA A 296 6.90 -10.12 -0.96
CA ALA A 296 6.39 -9.13 -0.02
C ALA A 296 7.43 -8.94 1.11
N CYS A 297 8.26 -7.91 1.01
CA CYS A 297 9.32 -7.61 1.98
C CYS A 297 8.82 -6.89 3.25
N SER A 298 7.68 -7.25 3.85
CA SER A 298 7.26 -6.60 5.11
C SER A 298 8.04 -7.15 6.31
N SER A 299 8.97 -6.37 6.87
CA SER A 299 9.50 -6.59 8.24
C SER A 299 8.98 -5.52 9.19
N TYR A 300 8.17 -5.93 10.17
CA TYR A 300 7.66 -5.05 11.23
C TYR A 300 8.59 -4.97 12.46
N TYR A 301 9.70 -5.74 12.48
CA TYR A 301 10.69 -5.77 13.56
C TYR A 301 12.10 -5.76 12.99
N SER A 302 13.09 -5.40 13.83
CA SER A 302 14.52 -5.23 13.54
C SER A 302 15.22 -6.51 13.02
N ALA A 303 14.81 -6.99 11.85
CA ALA A 303 15.46 -8.05 11.12
C ALA A 303 16.16 -7.43 9.90
N SER A 304 17.48 -7.60 9.81
CA SER A 304 18.21 -7.38 8.58
C SER A 304 17.76 -8.43 7.56
N ASN A 305 16.75 -8.10 6.75
CA ASN A 305 16.35 -8.95 5.62
C ASN A 305 17.41 -8.84 4.52
N THR A 306 18.44 -9.67 4.63
CA THR A 306 19.47 -9.76 3.59
C THR A 306 18.98 -10.71 2.51
N MET A 307 18.42 -10.16 1.43
CA MET A 307 18.33 -10.89 0.17
C MET A 307 19.75 -10.88 -0.44
N SER A 308 20.46 -12.00 -0.38
CA SER A 308 21.78 -12.14 -1.01
C SER A 308 21.73 -13.24 -2.04
N GLY A 309 21.73 -12.87 -3.32
CA GLY A 309 21.86 -13.80 -4.42
C GLY A 309 22.00 -13.06 -5.76
N PRO A 310 22.78 -13.57 -6.71
CA PRO A 310 22.79 -13.06 -8.07
C PRO A 310 21.44 -13.41 -8.73
N GLY A 311 20.66 -12.40 -9.12
CA GLY A 311 19.34 -12.64 -9.68
C GLY A 311 18.56 -11.35 -9.97
N ILE A 312 17.64 -11.45 -10.93
CA ILE A 312 16.65 -10.43 -11.25
C ILE A 312 15.45 -10.65 -10.34
N VAL A 313 15.11 -9.67 -9.51
CA VAL A 313 13.89 -9.70 -8.71
C VAL A 313 12.83 -8.89 -9.45
N THR A 314 11.84 -9.57 -10.02
CA THR A 314 10.65 -8.91 -10.58
C THR A 314 9.56 -8.84 -9.52
N VAL A 315 9.22 -7.65 -9.07
CA VAL A 315 8.19 -7.44 -8.04
C VAL A 315 6.93 -6.83 -8.66
N GLY A 316 5.76 -7.34 -8.27
CA GLY A 316 4.50 -6.62 -8.44
C GLY A 316 4.52 -5.44 -7.48
N GLU A 317 4.25 -5.72 -6.21
CA GLU A 317 4.46 -4.77 -5.11
C GLU A 317 5.65 -5.17 -4.24
N CYS A 318 6.53 -4.21 -3.95
CA CYS A 318 7.64 -4.36 -3.01
C CYS A 318 7.56 -3.25 -1.97
N SER A 319 7.66 -3.63 -0.70
CA SER A 319 7.62 -2.72 0.44
C SER A 319 8.81 -3.01 1.34
N VAL A 320 9.74 -2.07 1.52
CA VAL A 320 10.86 -2.19 2.45
C VAL A 320 10.66 -1.14 3.54
N TYR A 321 10.28 -1.58 4.74
CA TYR A 321 10.01 -0.70 5.87
C TYR A 321 10.95 -0.95 7.03
N ALA A 322 11.55 0.14 7.55
CA ALA A 322 12.20 0.15 8.86
C ALA A 322 11.21 0.68 9.90
N GLY A 323 10.80 -0.19 10.84
CA GLY A 323 9.98 0.19 11.98
C GLY A 323 10.81 0.22 13.26
N ASP A 324 10.71 1.32 14.03
CA ASP A 324 11.28 1.36 15.38
C ASP A 324 10.20 1.02 16.43
N TYR A 325 10.35 -0.16 17.06
CA TYR A 325 9.51 -0.61 18.17
C TYR A 325 10.33 -0.87 19.45
N THR A 326 11.63 -0.56 19.45
CA THR A 326 12.56 -0.87 20.54
C THR A 326 13.32 0.37 20.99
N TRP A 327 13.89 0.38 22.20
CA TRP A 327 14.62 1.52 22.76
C TRP A 327 16.00 1.72 22.08
N GLY A 328 16.05 2.11 20.80
CA GLY A 328 17.28 2.39 20.05
C GLY A 328 17.05 2.70 18.57
N SER A 329 17.97 3.45 17.95
CA SER A 329 17.92 3.73 16.50
C SER A 329 18.03 2.46 15.67
N THR A 330 17.11 2.25 14.72
CA THR A 330 17.10 1.08 13.85
C THR A 330 17.46 1.44 12.41
N THR A 331 18.26 0.59 11.76
CA THR A 331 18.56 0.67 10.33
C THR A 331 18.21 -0.66 9.69
N SER A 332 17.31 -0.64 8.69
CA SER A 332 17.01 -1.82 7.88
C SER A 332 17.72 -1.68 6.53
N SER A 333 18.41 -2.73 6.09
CA SER A 333 19.01 -2.77 4.76
C SER A 333 18.50 -3.96 3.97
N ALA A 334 18.23 -3.73 2.69
CA ALA A 334 17.92 -4.76 1.70
C ALA A 334 18.92 -4.64 0.55
N THR A 335 19.43 -5.76 0.07
CA THR A 335 20.33 -5.83 -1.08
C THR A 335 19.69 -6.66 -2.18
N ALA A 336 19.86 -6.29 -3.44
CA ALA A 336 19.48 -7.12 -4.59
C ALA A 336 20.40 -6.79 -5.77
N GLU A 337 20.71 -7.73 -6.66
CA GLU A 337 21.57 -7.39 -7.79
C GLU A 337 20.82 -6.51 -8.81
N TYR A 338 19.62 -6.92 -9.22
CA TYR A 338 18.74 -6.18 -10.12
C TYR A 338 17.30 -6.19 -9.60
N ILE A 339 16.62 -5.05 -9.66
CA ILE A 339 15.22 -4.91 -9.23
C ILE A 339 14.40 -4.40 -10.41
N HIS A 340 13.39 -5.16 -10.82
CA HIS A 340 12.41 -4.75 -11.83
C HIS A 340 11.04 -4.62 -11.15
N VAL A 341 10.48 -3.41 -11.14
CA VAL A 341 9.21 -3.09 -10.47
C VAL A 341 8.12 -2.91 -11.50
N LEU A 342 7.04 -3.71 -11.40
CA LEU A 342 5.93 -3.65 -12.35
C LEU A 342 4.75 -2.81 -11.85
N ASP A 343 4.51 -2.78 -10.53
CA ASP A 343 3.31 -2.15 -9.95
C ASP A 343 3.67 -1.15 -8.85
N LYS A 344 4.41 -1.54 -7.80
CA LYS A 344 4.73 -0.63 -6.70
C LYS A 344 6.06 -0.91 -6.02
N LEU A 345 6.83 0.14 -5.74
CA LEU A 345 8.01 0.13 -4.86
C LEU A 345 7.84 1.17 -3.75
N ALA A 346 7.53 0.70 -2.54
CA ALA A 346 7.52 1.52 -1.35
C ALA A 346 8.77 1.26 -0.50
N VAL A 347 9.55 2.29 -0.19
CA VAL A 347 10.67 2.21 0.75
C VAL A 347 10.46 3.26 1.82
N GLY A 348 10.16 2.81 3.04
CA GLY A 348 9.77 3.66 4.14
C GLY A 348 10.60 3.44 5.39
N ALA A 349 10.66 4.47 6.22
CA ALA A 349 11.03 4.34 7.61
C ALA A 349 9.95 5.04 8.45
N SER A 350 9.54 4.39 9.53
CA SER A 350 8.53 4.92 10.47
C SER A 350 9.11 4.93 11.87
N THR A 351 9.05 6.09 12.52
CA THR A 351 9.33 6.25 13.94
C THR A 351 8.04 6.48 14.71
N TYR A 352 8.01 6.04 15.97
CA TYR A 352 6.88 6.32 16.84
C TYR A 352 6.80 7.83 17.14
N PRO A 353 5.61 8.47 17.08
CA PRO A 353 5.46 9.89 17.43
C PRO A 353 6.00 10.18 18.84
N GLY A 354 6.98 11.08 18.95
CA GLY A 354 7.63 11.43 20.21
C GLY A 354 8.83 10.56 20.61
N SER A 355 9.23 9.58 19.79
CA SER A 355 10.47 8.84 19.99
C SER A 355 11.70 9.73 19.74
N PRO A 356 12.71 9.72 20.62
CA PRO A 356 13.99 10.39 20.36
C PRO A 356 14.88 9.61 19.37
N TYR A 357 14.46 8.40 18.97
CA TYR A 357 15.23 7.50 18.11
C TYR A 357 14.85 7.65 16.64
N SER A 358 15.82 7.44 15.75
CA SER A 358 15.64 7.48 14.30
C SER A 358 15.51 6.08 13.70
N ALA A 359 14.62 5.95 12.72
CA ALA A 359 14.53 4.79 11.84
C ALA A 359 15.08 5.16 10.46
N SER A 360 15.85 4.28 9.83
CA SER A 360 16.28 4.46 8.45
C SER A 360 16.22 3.16 7.67
N ALA A 361 15.92 3.26 6.37
CA ALA A 361 15.94 2.13 5.46
C ALA A 361 16.90 2.40 4.29
N ILE A 362 17.65 1.37 3.89
CA ILE A 362 18.56 1.43 2.74
C ILE A 362 18.25 0.28 1.79
N LEU A 363 17.87 0.60 0.55
CA LEU A 363 17.79 -0.37 -0.54
C LEU A 363 19.04 -0.24 -1.41
N SER A 364 19.84 -1.31 -1.52
CA SER A 364 21.10 -1.30 -2.27
C SER A 364 21.05 -2.28 -3.44
N THR A 365 21.31 -1.79 -4.65
CA THR A 365 21.26 -2.62 -5.86
C THR A 365 22.18 -2.13 -6.97
N LYS A 366 22.46 -2.97 -7.97
CA LYS A 366 23.20 -2.51 -9.16
C LYS A 366 22.26 -1.75 -10.10
N GLU A 367 21.01 -2.16 -10.21
CA GLU A 367 20.06 -1.55 -11.15
C GLU A 367 18.64 -1.62 -10.63
N ILE A 368 17.90 -0.52 -10.78
CA ILE A 368 16.44 -0.46 -10.63
C ILE A 368 15.84 -0.09 -11.97
N GLN A 369 14.88 -0.89 -12.44
CA GLN A 369 14.02 -0.57 -13.57
C GLN A 369 12.57 -0.45 -13.08
N LEU A 370 11.95 0.71 -13.30
CA LEU A 370 10.53 0.92 -13.04
C LEU A 370 9.74 0.78 -14.34
N GLY A 371 8.74 -0.10 -14.34
CA GLY A 371 7.82 -0.24 -15.46
C GLY A 371 6.87 0.95 -15.62
N PRO A 372 6.10 1.01 -16.71
CA PRO A 372 5.35 2.20 -17.11
C PRO A 372 4.18 2.59 -16.20
N GLN A 373 3.73 1.66 -15.35
CA GLN A 373 2.67 1.87 -14.37
C GLN A 373 3.17 1.70 -12.93
N ALA A 374 4.48 1.52 -12.73
CA ALA A 374 5.00 1.38 -11.40
C ALA A 374 4.69 2.66 -10.58
N GLU A 375 4.42 2.51 -9.30
CA GLU A 375 4.34 3.60 -8.32
C GLU A 375 5.59 3.53 -7.44
N ILE A 376 6.27 4.66 -7.21
CA ILE A 376 7.39 4.72 -6.29
C ILE A 376 7.08 5.65 -5.12
N ILE A 377 7.22 5.11 -3.91
CA ILE A 377 6.98 5.83 -2.65
C ILE A 377 8.22 5.73 -1.77
N ILE A 378 8.97 6.82 -1.61
CA ILE A 378 10.14 6.88 -0.74
C ILE A 378 9.94 7.93 0.34
N THR A 379 10.10 7.59 1.62
CA THR A 379 9.94 8.57 2.73
C THR A 379 11.23 9.31 3.08
N GLU A 380 11.14 10.44 3.81
CA GLU A 380 12.24 11.40 4.08
C GLU A 380 13.43 10.86 4.90
N SER A 381 13.38 9.61 5.36
CA SER A 381 14.45 8.96 6.16
C SER A 381 15.03 7.72 5.49
N VAL A 382 14.88 7.62 4.17
CA VAL A 382 15.21 6.43 3.38
C VAL A 382 16.20 6.77 2.28
N GLY A 383 17.15 5.84 2.07
CA GLY A 383 18.13 5.90 0.98
C GLY A 383 17.93 4.76 -0.02
N ILE A 384 17.92 5.08 -1.31
CA ILE A 384 18.23 4.09 -2.35
C ILE A 384 19.71 4.23 -2.71
N SER A 385 20.42 3.13 -2.87
CA SER A 385 21.78 3.06 -3.39
C SER A 385 21.79 2.19 -4.63
N ALA A 386 21.68 2.80 -5.81
CA ALA A 386 21.63 2.07 -7.08
C ALA A 386 22.86 2.39 -7.94
N GLY A 387 23.37 1.42 -8.71
CA GLY A 387 24.34 1.69 -9.76
C GLY A 387 23.66 2.51 -10.86
N SER A 388 22.65 1.93 -11.49
CA SER A 388 21.79 2.55 -12.49
C SER A 388 20.31 2.57 -12.05
N PHE A 389 19.56 3.54 -12.56
CA PHE A 389 18.14 3.73 -12.34
C PHE A 389 17.49 4.09 -13.67
N SER A 390 16.56 3.26 -14.14
CA SER A 390 15.75 3.50 -15.33
C SER A 390 14.26 3.53 -14.97
N THR A 391 13.51 4.38 -15.64
CA THR A 391 12.07 4.50 -15.43
C THR A 391 11.36 4.60 -16.78
N GLU A 392 10.33 3.78 -16.96
CA GLU A 392 9.40 3.86 -18.09
C GLU A 392 8.10 4.56 -17.69
N GLN A 393 8.02 5.09 -16.46
CA GLN A 393 6.81 5.71 -15.92
C GLN A 393 6.40 6.93 -16.74
N THR A 394 5.23 6.86 -17.36
CA THR A 394 4.65 7.99 -18.11
C THR A 394 3.75 8.88 -17.25
N ASN A 395 3.58 8.56 -15.97
CA ASN A 395 2.70 9.29 -15.07
C ASN A 395 3.51 9.86 -13.89
N GLU A 396 3.97 11.11 -14.03
CA GLU A 396 4.70 11.84 -13.00
C GLU A 396 3.96 11.90 -11.65
N PHE A 397 2.62 11.76 -11.62
CA PHE A 397 1.86 11.72 -10.35
C PHE A 397 2.10 10.44 -9.53
N LEU A 398 2.65 9.38 -10.14
CA LEU A 398 3.04 8.14 -9.45
C LEU A 398 4.47 8.23 -8.88
N TRP A 399 5.14 9.36 -9.07
CA TRP A 399 6.47 9.64 -8.55
C TRP A 399 6.38 10.36 -7.20
N SER A 400 6.36 9.60 -6.10
CA SER A 400 6.36 10.13 -4.72
C SER A 400 7.71 9.87 -4.04
N PHE A 401 8.74 10.59 -4.46
CA PHE A 401 10.10 10.44 -3.91
C PHE A 401 10.42 11.55 -2.90
N HIS A 402 10.42 11.25 -1.60
CA HIS A 402 10.76 12.21 -0.53
C HIS A 402 12.11 11.92 0.16
N GLY A 403 12.78 10.81 -0.19
CA GLY A 403 14.04 10.40 0.44
C GLY A 403 15.31 10.87 -0.30
N ARG A 404 16.38 10.07 -0.16
CA ARG A 404 17.67 10.29 -0.82
C ARG A 404 17.93 9.20 -1.87
N LEU A 405 18.40 9.58 -3.05
CA LEU A 405 19.04 8.68 -4.00
C LEU A 405 20.56 8.80 -3.89
N SER A 406 21.24 7.70 -3.64
CA SER A 406 22.68 7.55 -3.83
C SER A 406 22.89 6.75 -5.10
N ALA A 407 23.62 7.32 -6.06
CA ALA A 407 23.83 6.67 -7.35
C ALA A 407 25.27 6.79 -7.84
N GLY A 408 25.62 5.90 -8.75
CA GLY A 408 27.00 5.68 -9.19
C GLY A 408 27.74 4.72 -8.28
N SER A 409 28.52 3.83 -8.90
CA SER A 409 29.37 2.88 -8.18
C SER A 409 30.84 3.29 -8.27
N ALA A 410 31.65 2.96 -7.26
CA ALA A 410 33.09 3.21 -7.31
C ALA A 410 33.84 2.42 -8.41
N PHE A 411 33.16 1.49 -9.10
CA PHE A 411 33.78 0.50 -9.99
C PHE A 411 33.17 0.43 -11.41
N SER A 412 32.10 1.19 -11.70
CA SER A 412 31.46 1.27 -13.03
C SER A 412 30.57 2.52 -13.15
N THR A 413 30.45 3.03 -14.38
CA THR A 413 29.52 4.11 -14.74
C THR A 413 28.09 3.65 -14.56
N GLY A 414 27.32 4.38 -13.77
CA GLY A 414 25.87 4.21 -13.63
C GLY A 414 25.11 5.21 -14.48
N SER A 415 23.81 4.96 -14.71
CA SER A 415 22.91 5.91 -15.38
C SER A 415 21.70 6.24 -14.49
N LEU A 416 21.16 7.45 -14.65
CA LEU A 416 19.86 7.85 -14.08
C LEU A 416 19.00 8.41 -15.20
N GLU A 417 17.98 7.66 -15.58
CA GLU A 417 16.94 8.10 -16.51
C GLU A 417 16.14 9.23 -15.88
N VAL A 418 16.02 10.35 -16.59
CA VAL A 418 15.19 11.49 -16.20
C VAL A 418 13.79 11.36 -16.80
N ALA A 419 12.80 12.04 -16.22
CA ALA A 419 11.41 11.88 -16.65
C ALA A 419 10.53 13.12 -16.47
N GLY A 420 11.12 14.28 -16.20
CA GLY A 420 10.37 15.51 -15.92
C GLY A 420 10.24 16.43 -17.12
N THR A 421 9.19 17.25 -17.16
CA THR A 421 9.10 18.35 -18.16
C THR A 421 10.01 19.54 -17.77
N ASP A 422 10.81 20.08 -18.69
CA ASP A 422 11.63 21.28 -18.39
C ASP A 422 10.78 22.56 -18.32
N TYR A 423 10.59 23.07 -17.11
CA TYR A 423 9.94 24.36 -16.83
C TYR A 423 10.93 25.41 -16.34
N GLY A 424 12.23 25.21 -16.55
CA GLY A 424 13.27 26.03 -15.95
C GLY A 424 13.28 25.88 -14.42
N VAL A 425 13.75 26.91 -13.73
CA VAL A 425 13.83 26.93 -12.25
C VAL A 425 12.48 26.84 -11.53
N ASP A 426 11.37 27.10 -12.24
CA ASP A 426 10.01 27.05 -11.67
C ASP A 426 9.41 25.63 -11.65
N GLY A 427 10.05 24.67 -12.35
CA GLY A 427 9.51 23.31 -12.50
C GLY A 427 9.41 22.49 -11.22
N TYR A 428 10.06 22.92 -10.14
CA TYR A 428 9.87 22.32 -8.83
C TYR A 428 8.42 22.44 -8.32
N TYR A 429 7.75 23.57 -8.56
CA TYR A 429 6.46 23.89 -7.94
C TYR A 429 5.28 23.13 -8.52
N VAL A 430 5.49 22.35 -9.60
CA VAL A 430 4.43 21.65 -10.33
C VAL A 430 4.40 20.14 -10.09
N GLN A 431 5.02 19.64 -9.01
CA GLN A 431 5.11 18.20 -8.69
C GLN A 431 5.70 17.38 -9.84
N ASN A 432 6.81 17.88 -10.38
CA ASN A 432 7.57 17.25 -11.46
C ASN A 432 8.45 16.09 -10.94
N PHE A 433 9.27 15.48 -11.81
CA PHE A 433 10.23 14.44 -11.49
C PHE A 433 11.33 14.94 -10.51
N ASN A 434 10.99 14.90 -9.22
CA ASN A 434 11.77 15.45 -8.13
C ASN A 434 12.54 14.34 -7.39
N ILE A 435 13.85 14.50 -7.23
CA ILE A 435 14.67 13.67 -6.34
C ILE A 435 15.23 14.60 -5.25
N PRO A 436 14.68 14.62 -4.03
CA PRO A 436 15.01 15.62 -3.01
C PRO A 436 16.50 15.72 -2.74
N LYS A 437 17.20 14.59 -2.73
CA LYS A 437 18.66 14.59 -2.64
C LYS A 437 19.30 13.52 -3.49
N LEU A 438 20.15 13.94 -4.42
CA LEU A 438 21.06 13.08 -5.17
C LEU A 438 22.46 13.11 -4.53
N LEU A 439 22.98 11.94 -4.17
CA LEU A 439 24.38 11.73 -3.83
C LEU A 439 25.07 10.90 -4.91
N VAL A 440 26.10 11.47 -5.51
CA VAL A 440 26.93 10.77 -6.50
C VAL A 440 28.15 10.16 -5.81
N LYS A 441 28.35 8.84 -5.95
CA LYS A 441 29.45 8.07 -5.30
C LYS A 441 30.49 7.49 -6.27
N GLY A 442 30.33 7.73 -7.58
CA GLY A 442 31.19 7.25 -8.65
C GLY A 442 30.97 8.08 -9.92
N THR A 443 30.99 7.46 -11.08
CA THR A 443 30.51 8.13 -12.31
C THR A 443 29.04 7.83 -12.49
N LEU A 444 28.20 8.86 -12.59
CA LEU A 444 26.77 8.76 -12.84
C LEU A 444 26.41 9.66 -14.03
N ARG A 445 25.82 9.08 -15.07
CA ARG A 445 25.30 9.83 -16.22
C ARG A 445 23.80 10.02 -16.10
N LEU A 446 23.35 11.27 -16.12
CA LEU A 446 21.94 11.57 -16.34
C LEU A 446 21.65 11.32 -17.81
N VAL A 447 20.64 10.52 -18.09
CA VAL A 447 20.26 10.11 -19.45
C VAL A 447 18.78 10.34 -19.67
N ASP A 448 18.45 10.55 -20.92
CA ASP A 448 17.09 10.71 -21.43
C ASP A 448 17.01 9.81 -22.66
N ASN A 449 16.75 8.52 -22.41
CA ASN A 449 16.64 7.49 -23.45
C ASN A 449 15.18 7.10 -23.69
N ILE A 450 14.29 7.40 -22.74
CA ILE A 450 12.91 6.97 -22.73
C ILE A 450 12.05 8.23 -22.61
N ASP A 451 11.35 8.56 -23.70
CA ASP A 451 10.37 9.64 -23.74
C ASP A 451 9.17 9.30 -22.84
N ASN A 452 9.26 9.67 -21.57
CA ASN A 452 8.35 9.32 -20.50
C ASN A 452 7.83 10.58 -19.75
N GLY A 453 8.25 11.79 -20.16
CA GLY A 453 7.86 13.09 -19.57
C GLY A 453 6.46 13.61 -19.91
N ASN A 454 5.60 12.78 -20.52
CA ASN A 454 4.14 12.95 -20.71
C ASN A 454 3.61 14.34 -21.13
N ARG A 455 4.36 15.20 -21.83
CA ARG A 455 3.80 16.49 -22.27
C ARG A 455 4.05 16.88 -23.71
N THR A 456 5.01 16.32 -24.45
CA THR A 456 5.08 16.34 -25.93
C THR A 456 6.15 15.35 -26.40
N PHE A 457 5.86 14.50 -27.39
CA PHE A 457 6.85 13.54 -27.91
C PHE A 457 8.09 14.27 -28.45
N GLY A 458 9.28 13.86 -28.01
CA GLY A 458 10.57 14.41 -28.43
C GLY A 458 10.99 15.72 -27.75
N THR A 459 10.33 16.17 -26.69
CA THR A 459 10.87 17.26 -25.86
C THR A 459 11.82 16.69 -24.82
N PRO A 460 13.05 17.22 -24.68
CA PRO A 460 14.00 16.70 -23.71
C PRO A 460 13.46 16.71 -22.27
N GLU A 461 13.64 15.60 -21.56
CA GLU A 461 13.28 15.47 -20.16
C GLU A 461 14.28 16.14 -19.22
N THR A 462 13.86 16.36 -17.98
CA THR A 462 14.67 16.98 -16.93
C THR A 462 14.48 16.29 -15.57
N VAL A 463 15.30 16.68 -14.60
CA VAL A 463 15.21 16.27 -13.21
C VAL A 463 15.50 17.44 -12.28
N TYR A 464 14.79 17.47 -11.15
CA TYR A 464 14.89 18.50 -10.14
C TYR A 464 15.40 17.92 -8.81
N PHE A 465 16.41 18.57 -8.22
CA PHE A 465 16.98 18.22 -6.92
C PHE A 465 16.69 19.32 -5.89
N PRO A 466 15.52 19.34 -5.23
CA PRO A 466 15.09 20.48 -4.41
C PRO A 466 15.77 20.61 -3.04
N GLY A 467 16.53 19.60 -2.62
CA GLY A 467 17.05 19.55 -1.26
C GLY A 467 16.10 18.82 -0.30
N ILE A 468 16.65 18.42 0.84
CA ILE A 468 15.91 17.80 1.94
C ILE A 468 16.33 18.44 3.25
N SER A 469 15.36 18.79 4.10
CA SER A 469 15.60 19.37 5.43
C SER A 469 16.54 20.58 5.42
N GLY A 470 16.40 21.47 4.42
CA GLY A 470 17.20 22.67 4.26
C GLY A 470 18.64 22.46 3.76
N GLN A 471 18.98 21.25 3.32
CA GLN A 471 20.27 20.93 2.68
C GLN A 471 20.18 21.03 1.16
N ASP A 472 21.32 21.22 0.52
CA ASP A 472 21.44 21.17 -0.95
C ASP A 472 20.92 19.86 -1.54
N GLY A 473 20.29 19.96 -2.71
CA GLY A 473 19.74 18.80 -3.43
C GLY A 473 20.79 17.92 -4.10
N LEU A 474 21.99 18.44 -4.34
CA LEU A 474 23.07 17.69 -4.98
C LEU A 474 24.30 17.61 -4.07
N GLN A 475 24.86 16.41 -3.95
CA GLN A 475 26.15 16.17 -3.32
C GLN A 475 26.97 15.22 -4.19
N ILE A 476 28.22 15.56 -4.46
CA ILE A 476 29.15 14.71 -5.21
C ILE A 476 30.29 14.31 -4.28
N SER A 477 30.55 13.00 -4.19
CA SER A 477 31.61 12.43 -3.34
C SER A 477 32.99 12.73 -3.91
N ASP A 478 34.03 12.54 -3.09
CA ASP A 478 35.41 12.75 -3.50
C ASP A 478 35.79 11.90 -4.72
N GLY A 479 36.28 12.55 -5.78
CA GLY A 479 36.64 11.91 -7.05
C GLY A 479 35.47 11.38 -7.89
N ALA A 480 34.22 11.59 -7.47
CA ALA A 480 33.02 11.21 -8.22
C ALA A 480 32.69 12.24 -9.32
N THR A 481 31.97 11.81 -10.35
CA THR A 481 31.60 12.63 -11.50
C THR A 481 30.11 12.47 -11.82
N LEU A 482 29.40 13.59 -11.92
CA LEU A 482 28.05 13.65 -12.49
C LEU A 482 28.16 14.11 -13.94
N GLU A 483 27.74 13.27 -14.88
CA GLU A 483 27.67 13.60 -16.31
C GLU A 483 26.24 13.99 -16.67
N LEU A 484 26.03 15.19 -17.20
CA LEU A 484 24.73 15.69 -17.64
C LEU A 484 24.56 15.43 -19.14
N GLY A 485 23.44 14.86 -19.59
CA GLY A 485 23.14 14.60 -21.02
C GLY A 485 23.02 15.86 -21.89
N THR A 486 22.16 15.89 -22.91
CA THR A 486 21.90 17.09 -23.73
C THR A 486 20.81 18.02 -23.19
N PHE A 487 20.19 17.63 -22.07
CA PHE A 487 19.08 18.33 -21.43
C PHE A 487 19.52 19.12 -20.18
N ASN A 488 18.62 19.96 -19.66
CA ASN A 488 18.83 20.72 -18.42
C ASN A 488 18.54 19.85 -17.20
N ALA A 489 19.27 20.08 -16.12
CA ALA A 489 18.96 19.51 -14.81
C ALA A 489 19.14 20.58 -13.74
N TYR A 490 18.27 20.61 -12.75
CA TYR A 490 18.20 21.71 -11.79
C TYR A 490 18.46 21.21 -10.37
N ALA A 491 19.27 21.93 -9.60
CA ALA A 491 19.45 21.66 -8.18
C ALA A 491 19.26 22.92 -7.34
N PHE A 492 18.68 22.76 -6.16
CA PHE A 492 18.69 23.77 -5.12
C PHE A 492 20.02 23.73 -4.39
N LEU A 493 20.82 24.78 -4.56
CA LEU A 493 22.18 24.89 -4.07
C LEU A 493 22.35 26.19 -3.31
N ASN A 494 22.82 26.15 -2.06
CA ASN A 494 23.06 27.32 -1.22
C ASN A 494 21.87 28.30 -1.18
N GLY A 495 20.65 27.78 -1.16
CA GLY A 495 19.43 28.58 -1.12
C GLY A 495 18.92 29.07 -2.49
N THR A 496 19.51 28.65 -3.61
CA THR A 496 19.14 29.12 -4.96
C THR A 496 18.99 27.96 -5.95
N TRP A 497 17.92 27.99 -6.76
CA TRP A 497 17.77 27.08 -7.89
C TRP A 497 18.79 27.39 -8.97
N THR A 498 19.55 26.37 -9.36
CA THR A 498 20.66 26.50 -10.31
C THR A 498 20.50 25.44 -11.41
N ASN A 499 20.58 25.86 -12.67
CA ASN A 499 20.78 24.91 -13.77
C ASN A 499 22.21 24.37 -13.66
N LEU A 500 22.35 23.05 -13.53
CA LEU A 500 23.64 22.40 -13.34
C LEU A 500 24.56 22.56 -14.56
N ARG A 501 24.00 22.77 -15.77
CA ARG A 501 24.81 23.04 -16.97
C ARG A 501 25.51 24.39 -16.90
N ASP A 502 24.86 25.40 -16.32
CA ASP A 502 25.40 26.76 -16.20
C ASP A 502 26.60 26.84 -15.25
N LEU A 503 26.79 25.80 -14.42
CA LEU A 503 27.98 25.66 -13.58
C LEU A 503 29.23 25.35 -14.40
N VAL A 504 29.09 24.73 -15.57
CA VAL A 504 30.21 24.42 -16.46
C VAL A 504 30.53 25.65 -17.31
N PRO A 505 31.71 26.29 -17.13
CA PRO A 505 32.03 27.49 -17.89
C PRO A 505 32.11 27.19 -19.39
N ALA A 506 31.66 28.13 -20.23
CA ALA A 506 31.71 28.00 -21.68
C ALA A 506 33.13 27.61 -22.16
N GLY A 507 33.20 26.60 -23.02
CA GLY A 507 34.46 26.05 -23.54
C GLY A 507 35.13 24.99 -22.64
N ASN A 508 34.55 24.66 -21.50
CA ASN A 508 34.95 23.52 -20.67
C ASN A 508 33.90 22.41 -20.73
N ASN A 509 34.33 21.17 -20.51
CA ASN A 509 33.42 20.02 -20.43
C ASN A 509 33.09 19.64 -18.98
N CYS A 510 33.89 20.10 -18.03
CA CYS A 510 33.72 19.79 -16.62
C CYS A 510 34.05 21.01 -15.76
N VAL A 511 33.42 21.06 -14.59
CA VAL A 511 33.71 21.97 -13.50
C VAL A 511 33.86 21.18 -12.21
N GLN A 512 34.79 21.60 -11.35
CA GLN A 512 34.89 21.05 -10.01
C GLN A 512 33.66 21.48 -9.19
N PHE A 513 32.99 20.53 -8.56
CA PHE A 513 31.85 20.76 -7.70
C PHE A 513 32.05 20.03 -6.36
N GLY A 514 32.29 20.80 -5.29
CA GLY A 514 32.70 20.25 -4.01
C GLY A 514 34.00 19.45 -4.14
N SER A 515 33.95 18.16 -3.80
CA SER A 515 35.08 17.21 -3.90
C SER A 515 35.06 16.36 -5.18
N GLY A 516 34.07 16.54 -6.06
CA GLY A 516 33.97 15.83 -7.33
C GLY A 516 33.83 16.78 -8.51
N ASN A 517 33.26 16.28 -9.61
CA ASN A 517 33.09 17.02 -10.85
C ASN A 517 31.65 16.96 -11.35
N ILE A 518 31.18 18.06 -11.94
CA ILE A 518 30.04 18.06 -12.85
C ILE A 518 30.63 18.19 -14.25
N CYS A 519 30.31 17.23 -15.10
CA CYS A 519 30.65 17.25 -16.50
C CYS A 519 29.37 17.34 -17.31
N ILE A 520 29.41 18.09 -18.40
CA ILE A 520 28.42 17.94 -19.46
C ILE A 520 28.95 16.85 -20.37
N ASP A 521 28.12 15.82 -20.58
CA ASP A 521 28.26 14.94 -21.70
C ASP A 521 28.11 15.84 -22.93
N GLN A 522 29.25 16.21 -23.50
CA GLN A 522 29.28 16.58 -24.89
C GLN A 522 28.97 15.27 -25.61
N VAL A 523 27.68 14.90 -25.71
CA VAL A 523 27.19 14.35 -26.98
C VAL A 523 27.79 15.31 -27.96
N CYS A 524 28.75 14.80 -28.72
CA CYS A 524 29.47 15.61 -29.63
C CYS A 524 28.38 16.23 -30.49
N TYR A 525 28.13 17.53 -30.32
CA TYR A 525 27.00 18.18 -30.97
C TYR A 525 26.92 17.80 -32.46
N PRO A 526 28.06 17.71 -33.19
CA PRO A 526 28.05 17.25 -34.57
C PRO A 526 27.91 15.75 -34.81
N ASP A 527 27.84 14.89 -33.79
CA ASP A 527 27.53 13.45 -33.81
C ASP A 527 26.01 13.25 -33.69
N CYS A 528 25.28 13.79 -34.67
CA CYS A 528 23.82 13.83 -34.67
C CYS A 528 23.19 12.44 -34.58
N ASP A 529 23.81 11.43 -35.20
CA ASP A 529 23.25 10.08 -35.18
C ASP A 529 23.63 9.28 -33.92
N GLY A 530 24.43 9.89 -33.03
CA GLY A 530 24.82 9.36 -31.72
C GLY A 530 25.69 8.11 -31.79
N ASN A 531 26.31 7.81 -32.95
CA ASN A 531 27.10 6.60 -33.13
C ASN A 531 28.53 6.71 -32.54
N GLY A 532 28.94 7.90 -32.09
CA GLY A 532 30.25 8.19 -31.51
C GLY A 532 31.34 8.50 -32.54
N VAL A 533 31.00 8.68 -33.82
CA VAL A 533 31.94 8.90 -34.93
C VAL A 533 31.39 9.96 -35.89
N LEU A 534 32.06 11.11 -35.92
CA LEU A 534 31.78 12.17 -36.89
C LEU A 534 31.99 11.72 -38.33
N SER A 535 30.88 11.62 -39.05
CA SER A 535 30.79 11.10 -40.40
C SER A 535 29.78 11.91 -41.24
N ILE A 536 29.63 11.52 -42.51
CA ILE A 536 28.59 12.11 -43.37
C ILE A 536 27.16 11.75 -42.92
N LEU A 537 27.01 10.69 -42.11
CA LEU A 537 25.71 10.28 -41.58
C LEU A 537 25.17 11.30 -40.58
N ASP A 538 26.04 11.98 -39.84
CA ASP A 538 25.64 13.05 -38.94
C ASP A 538 25.12 14.28 -39.66
N PHE A 539 25.75 14.66 -40.78
CA PHE A 539 25.22 15.70 -41.66
C PHE A 539 23.87 15.30 -42.24
N SER A 540 23.67 14.01 -42.56
CA SER A 540 22.40 13.50 -43.07
C SER A 540 21.32 13.54 -41.98
N CYS A 541 21.66 13.18 -40.76
CA CYS A 541 20.82 13.30 -39.57
C CYS A 541 20.43 14.76 -39.31
N PHE A 542 21.40 15.68 -39.26
CA PHE A 542 21.16 17.11 -39.06
C PHE A 542 20.28 17.70 -40.16
N THR A 543 20.51 17.31 -41.42
CA THR A 543 19.70 17.77 -42.56
C THR A 543 18.24 17.34 -42.42
N ASN A 544 18.00 16.12 -41.92
CA ASN A 544 16.64 15.63 -41.66
C ASN A 544 15.99 16.39 -40.50
N ALA A 545 16.70 16.58 -39.38
CA ALA A 545 16.25 17.34 -38.22
C ALA A 545 15.90 18.80 -38.59
N TYR A 546 16.76 19.46 -39.37
CA TYR A 546 16.52 20.80 -39.89
C TYR A 546 15.27 20.84 -40.79
N SER A 547 15.08 19.84 -41.65
CA SER A 547 13.93 19.78 -42.57
C SER A 547 12.61 19.51 -41.85
N SER A 548 12.64 18.83 -40.70
CA SER A 548 11.47 18.60 -39.84
C SER A 548 11.20 19.74 -38.86
N GLY A 549 12.07 20.74 -38.76
CA GLY A 549 11.97 21.81 -37.77
C GLY A 549 12.21 21.33 -36.34
N ASP A 550 13.07 20.33 -36.18
CA ASP A 550 13.47 19.78 -34.88
C ASP A 550 14.34 20.80 -34.12
N PRO A 551 14.02 21.14 -32.85
CA PRO A 551 14.82 22.06 -32.04
C PRO A 551 16.32 21.74 -31.96
N TYR A 552 16.74 20.48 -32.10
CA TYR A 552 18.14 20.10 -32.18
C TYR A 552 18.90 20.83 -33.32
N ALA A 553 18.21 21.13 -34.41
CA ALA A 553 18.78 21.78 -35.58
C ALA A 553 18.92 23.32 -35.43
N ASP A 554 18.43 23.92 -34.35
CA ASP A 554 18.65 25.34 -33.99
C ASP A 554 20.02 25.49 -33.28
N CYS A 555 21.08 25.26 -34.05
CA CYS A 555 22.45 25.19 -33.53
C CYS A 555 22.89 26.49 -32.85
N ASP A 556 22.49 27.64 -33.40
CA ASP A 556 22.88 28.94 -32.86
C ASP A 556 21.91 29.46 -31.77
N GLY A 557 20.86 28.69 -31.47
CA GLY A 557 19.92 28.90 -30.37
C GLY A 557 19.04 30.15 -30.53
N ASN A 558 18.83 30.63 -31.77
CA ASN A 558 18.09 31.85 -32.03
C ASN A 558 16.57 31.62 -32.30
N SER A 559 16.13 30.36 -32.25
CA SER A 559 14.76 29.90 -32.52
C SER A 559 14.30 30.10 -33.97
N LEU A 560 15.22 30.26 -34.93
CA LEU A 560 14.96 30.41 -36.36
C LEU A 560 15.81 29.42 -37.16
N PHE A 561 15.18 28.38 -37.73
CA PHE A 561 15.84 27.45 -38.64
C PHE A 561 16.24 28.12 -39.96
N ASN A 562 17.52 28.48 -40.08
CA ASN A 562 18.07 29.19 -41.23
C ASN A 562 19.51 28.73 -41.57
N VAL A 563 20.13 29.35 -42.57
CA VAL A 563 21.47 28.95 -43.04
C VAL A 563 22.56 29.07 -41.95
N PHE A 564 22.37 29.93 -40.95
CA PHE A 564 23.32 30.09 -39.85
C PHE A 564 23.41 28.84 -38.97
N ASP A 565 22.35 28.03 -38.89
CA ASP A 565 22.38 26.73 -38.20
C ASP A 565 23.29 25.73 -38.89
N TYR A 566 23.23 25.64 -40.23
CA TYR A 566 24.13 24.80 -41.01
C TYR A 566 25.59 25.23 -40.86
N ILE A 567 25.85 26.54 -40.80
CA ILE A 567 27.20 27.07 -40.59
C ILE A 567 27.67 26.72 -39.17
N CYS A 568 26.81 26.85 -38.18
CA CYS A 568 27.08 26.51 -36.79
C CYS A 568 27.39 25.01 -36.64
N PHE A 569 26.55 24.12 -37.18
CA PHE A 569 26.78 22.67 -37.17
C PHE A 569 28.06 22.29 -37.90
N GLY A 570 28.31 22.87 -39.08
CA GLY A 570 29.54 22.63 -39.84
C GLY A 570 30.80 23.06 -39.09
N ASN A 571 30.76 24.18 -38.36
CA ASN A 571 31.87 24.63 -37.52
C ASN A 571 32.10 23.69 -36.33
N ALA A 572 31.04 23.22 -35.69
CA ALA A 572 31.13 22.24 -34.61
C ALA A 572 31.71 20.90 -35.13
N PHE A 573 31.23 20.41 -36.28
CA PHE A 573 31.75 19.19 -36.93
C PHE A 573 33.24 19.31 -37.26
N ALA A 574 33.67 20.46 -37.79
CA ALA A 574 35.08 20.70 -38.10
C ALA A 574 35.97 20.83 -36.85
N ALA A 575 35.40 21.33 -35.74
CA ALA A 575 36.10 21.41 -34.44
C ALA A 575 36.30 20.02 -33.81
N GLY A 576 35.48 19.03 -34.21
CA GLY A 576 35.54 17.68 -33.69
C GLY A 576 34.86 17.53 -32.33
N CYS A 577 34.87 16.30 -31.81
CA CYS A 577 34.43 15.99 -30.45
C CYS A 577 35.61 16.16 -29.48
N PRO A 578 35.41 16.73 -28.29
CA PRO A 578 36.44 16.81 -27.26
C PRO A 578 36.97 15.45 -26.77
#